data_AF-A0A382FJM3-F1
#
_entry.id   AF-A0A382FJM3-F1
#
_cell.length_a   1.000
_cell.length_b   1.000
_cell.length_c   1.000
_cell.angle_alpha   90.00
_cell.angle_beta   90.00
_cell.angle_gamma   90.00
#
_symmetry.space_group_name_H-M   'P 1'
#
loop_
_entity.id
_entity.type
_entity.pdbx_description
1 polymer ?
#
loop_
_entity_poly.entity_id
_entity_poly.type
_entity_poly.pdbx_seq_one_letter_code
_entity_poly.pdbx_strand_id
1 'polypeptide(L)' 'MKKNMKLENKVAIITGSGGGIGRAVALRYAREGAKCVITDIQGELAEST' A
#
# COMPACT_ATOMS: atom_id res chain seq x y z
N MET A 1 -21.52 0.35 13.47
CA MET A 1 -20.23 0.22 14.21
C MET A 1 -19.11 0.76 13.32
N LYS A 2 -18.22 1.63 13.81
CA LYS A 2 -17.04 2.07 13.05
C LYS A 2 -16.06 0.90 12.92
N LYS A 3 -15.55 0.65 11.71
CA LYS A 3 -14.50 -0.34 11.47
C LYS A 3 -13.20 0.20 12.07
N ASN A 4 -12.64 -0.49 13.06
CA ASN A 4 -11.37 -0.07 13.68
C ASN A 4 -10.21 -0.37 12.71
N MET A 5 -9.79 0.64 11.95
CA MET A 5 -8.74 0.54 10.95
C MET A 5 -7.37 0.79 11.61
N LYS A 6 -6.51 -0.23 11.62
CA LYS A 6 -5.25 -0.21 12.37
C LYS A 6 -4.26 0.87 11.90
N LEU A 7 -4.34 1.29 10.64
CA LEU A 7 -3.42 2.24 10.02
C LEU A 7 -4.10 3.55 9.62
N GLU A 8 -5.27 3.85 10.19
CA GLU A 8 -5.96 5.10 9.95
C GLU A 8 -5.05 6.30 10.30
N ASN A 9 -5.05 7.32 9.43
CA ASN A 9 -4.21 8.51 9.54
C ASN A 9 -2.69 8.25 9.52
N LYS A 10 -2.25 7.10 9.01
CA LYS A 10 -0.82 6.81 8.78
C LYS A 10 -0.46 6.96 7.30
N VAL A 11 0.82 7.27 7.06
CA VAL A 11 1.43 7.24 5.73
C VAL A 11 2.42 6.06 5.70
N ALA A 12 2.35 5.25 4.66
CA ALA A 12 3.24 4.10 4.46
C ALA A 12 3.93 4.21 3.11
N ILE A 13 5.27 4.07 3.09
CA ILE A 13 6.06 3.96 1.87
C ILE A 13 6.39 2.48 1.71
N ILE A 14 5.98 1.88 0.59
CA ILE A 14 6.26 0.48 0.28
C ILE A 14 7.18 0.42 -0.95
N THR A 15 8.30 -0.29 -0.82
CA THR A 15 9.27 -0.50 -1.90
C THR A 15 9.14 -1.88 -2.53
N GLY A 16 9.35 -1.99 -3.85
CA GLY A 16 9.14 -3.24 -4.58
C GLY A 16 7.66 -3.65 -4.58
N SER A 17 6.76 -2.67 -4.55
CA SER A 17 5.32 -2.90 -4.41
C SER A 17 4.59 -3.11 -5.73
N GLY A 18 5.28 -3.14 -6.88
CA GLY A 18 4.66 -3.39 -8.17
C GLY A 18 4.10 -4.81 -8.35
N GLY A 19 4.49 -5.76 -7.49
CA GLY A 19 4.04 -7.14 -7.56
C GLY A 19 4.24 -7.94 -6.27
N GLY A 20 3.84 -9.22 -6.32
CA GLY A 20 4.07 -10.20 -5.26
C GLY A 20 3.66 -9.72 -3.86
N ILE A 21 4.56 -9.93 -2.89
CA ILE A 21 4.32 -9.59 -1.49
C ILE A 21 4.21 -8.07 -1.30
N GLY A 22 5.04 -7.27 -1.97
CA GLY A 22 5.00 -5.82 -1.84
C GLY A 22 3.63 -5.25 -2.22
N ARG A 23 3.07 -5.72 -3.34
CA ARG A 23 1.70 -5.35 -3.77
C ARG A 23 0.64 -5.80 -2.76
N ALA A 24 0.74 -7.03 -2.27
CA ALA A 24 -0.21 -7.54 -1.28
C ALA A 24 -0.18 -6.73 0.02
N VAL A 25 1.00 -6.29 0.46
CA VAL A 25 1.18 -5.42 1.64
C VAL A 25 0.59 -4.03 1.38
N ALA A 26 0.90 -3.41 0.24
CA ALA A 26 0.34 -2.11 -0.13
C ALA A 26 -1.20 -2.12 -0.12
N LEU A 27 -1.82 -3.11 -0.76
CA LEU A 27 -3.28 -3.27 -0.78
C LEU A 27 -3.85 -3.53 0.61
N ARG A 28 -3.15 -4.32 1.45
CA ARG A 28 -3.57 -4.56 2.83
C ARG A 28 -3.50 -3.27 3.65
N TYR A 29 -2.44 -2.48 3.51
CA TYR A 29 -2.25 -1.24 4.26
C TYR A 29 -3.28 -0.18 3.86
N ALA A 30 -3.56 -0.05 2.57
CA ALA A 30 -4.63 0.81 2.06
C ALA A 30 -6.00 0.41 2.64
N ARG A 31 -6.32 -0.89 2.70
CA ARG A 31 -7.56 -1.41 3.33
C ARG A 31 -7.62 -1.16 4.83
N GLU A 32 -6.48 -0.98 5.49
CA GLU A 32 -6.36 -0.61 6.90
C GLU A 32 -6.28 0.91 7.12
N GLY A 33 -6.49 1.72 6.07
CA GLY A 33 -6.66 3.17 6.18
C GLY A 33 -5.38 4.00 6.00
N ALA A 34 -4.27 3.37 5.61
CA ALA A 34 -3.04 4.09 5.34
C ALA A 34 -3.10 4.84 4.00
N LYS A 35 -2.53 6.05 3.95
CA LYS A 35 -2.12 6.68 2.69
C LYS A 35 -0.82 6.01 2.24
N CYS A 36 -0.84 5.35 1.08
CA CYS A 36 0.29 4.56 0.62
C CYS A 36 1.06 5.30 -0.48
N VAL A 37 2.39 5.30 -0.40
CA VAL A 37 3.31 5.66 -1.47
C VAL A 37 3.87 4.36 -2.01
N ILE A 38 3.61 4.12 -3.29
CA ILE A 38 3.99 2.90 -4.00
C ILE A 38 5.28 3.19 -4.76
N THR A 39 6.29 2.33 -4.58
CA THR A 39 7.56 2.46 -5.30
C THR A 39 8.00 1.12 -5.86
N ASP A 40 8.48 1.15 -7.09
CA ASP A 40 9.09 0.01 -7.76
C ASP A 40 10.12 0.54 -8.77
N ILE A 41 11.12 -0.26 -9.10
CA ILE A 41 12.07 0.04 -10.18
C ILE A 41 11.34 0.10 -11.53
N GLN A 42 10.30 -0.74 -11.70
CA GLN A 42 9.43 -0.71 -12.86
C GLN A 42 8.24 0.21 -12.58
N GLY A 43 8.36 1.48 -12.97
CA GLY A 43 7.35 2.52 -12.68
C GLY A 43 5.93 2.13 -13.07
N GLU A 44 5.75 1.49 -14.23
CA GLU A 44 4.44 1.00 -14.70
C GLU A 44 3.79 0.01 -13.72
N LEU A 45 4.58 -0.84 -13.04
CA LEU A 45 4.06 -1.75 -12.04
C LEU A 45 3.61 -1.01 -10.77
N ALA A 46 4.33 0.04 -10.38
CA ALA A 46 3.94 0.90 -9.27
C ALA A 46 2.64 1.67 -9.58
N GLU A 47 2.47 2.16 -10.81
CA GLU A 47 1.24 2.82 -11.26
C GLU A 47 0.02 1.88 -11.29
N SER A 48 0.24 0.59 -11.57
CA SER A 48 -0.81 -0.42 -11.64
C SER A 48 -1.25 -1.00 -10.27
N THR A 49 -0.61 -0.57 -9.18
CA THR A 49 -0.81 -1.11 -7.83
C THR A 49 -1.72 -0.23 -6.99
#